data_AF-A0AAE9E4B8-F1
#
_entry.id   AF-A0AAE9E4B8-F1
#
_cell.length_a   1.000
_cell.length_b   1.000
_cell.length_c   1.000
_cell.angle_alpha   90.00
_cell.angle_beta   90.00
_cell.angle_gamma   90.00
#
_symmetry.space_group_name_H-M   'P 1'
#
loop_
_entity.id
_entity.type
_entity.pdbx_description
1 polymer ?
#
loop_
_entity_poly.entity_id
_entity_poly.type
_entity_poly.pdbx_seq_one_letter_code
_entity_poly.pdbx_strand_id
1 'polypeptide(L)'
;MSVQTYHMHRAALLSLSMQLALPGGLIIIPKNIILYITLTESLESQEIATNMMFLMGSHSMCQVTVMVMSNSVYRRVLKEKIWKFLRIDILTNQQYGSSVEPSERTNSFVRQAAIPVA
;
A
#
# COMPACT_ATOMS: atom_id res chain seq x y z
N MET A 1 25.03 18.11 14.41
CA MET A 1 23.86 17.62 13.64
C MET A 1 22.59 18.04 14.35
N SER A 2 21.60 18.57 13.62
CA SER A 2 20.28 18.80 14.24
C SER A 2 19.63 17.45 14.54
N VAL A 3 18.72 17.44 15.52
CA VAL A 3 17.94 16.26 15.91
C VAL A 3 17.24 15.64 14.68
N GLN A 4 16.77 16.48 13.76
CA GLN A 4 16.13 16.06 12.52
C GLN A 4 17.08 15.30 11.56
N THR A 5 18.32 15.78 11.37
CA THR A 5 19.31 15.09 10.54
C THR A 5 19.72 13.75 11.15
N TYR A 6 19.77 13.65 12.49
CA TYR A 6 20.04 12.39 13.19
C TYR A 6 18.96 11.33 12.96
N HIS A 7 17.67 11.71 13.04
CA HIS A 7 16.58 10.79 12.75
C HIS A 7 16.56 10.31 11.29
N MET A 8 16.90 11.18 10.33
CA MET A 8 17.04 10.78 8.93
C MET A 8 18.17 9.77 8.72
N HIS A 9 19.34 10.01 9.31
CA HIS A 9 20.46 9.06 9.22
C HIS A 9 20.15 7.73 9.89
N ARG A 10 19.53 7.73 11.08
CA ARG A 10 19.14 6.51 11.78
C ARG A 10 18.14 5.68 10.95
N ALA A 11 17.17 6.33 10.32
CA ALA A 11 16.21 5.65 9.44
C ALA A 11 16.88 5.07 8.18
N ALA A 12 17.81 5.82 7.57
CA ALA A 12 18.58 5.35 6.42
C ALA A 12 19.43 4.12 6.76
N LEU A 13 20.14 4.15 7.90
CA LEU A 13 20.91 2.99 8.37
C LEU A 13 20.03 1.76 8.60
N LEU A 14 18.85 1.93 9.21
CA LEU A 14 17.91 0.83 9.39
C LEU A 14 17.39 0.28 8.06
N SER A 15 17.06 1.14 7.09
CA SER A 15 16.63 0.70 5.76
C SER A 15 17.73 -0.08 5.03
N LEU A 16 18.97 0.40 5.10
CA LEU A 16 20.12 -0.24 4.47
C LEU A 16 20.38 -1.62 5.10
N SER A 17 20.31 -1.69 6.43
CA SER A 17 20.47 -2.94 7.18
C SER A 17 19.44 -3.99 6.76
N MET A 18 18.16 -3.60 6.66
CA MET A 18 17.10 -4.51 6.24
C MET A 18 17.20 -4.88 4.77
N GLN A 19 17.61 -3.95 3.90
CA GLN A 19 17.86 -4.23 2.48
C GLN A 19 19.01 -5.21 2.25
N LEU A 20 19.95 -5.33 3.19
CA LEU A 20 21.02 -6.31 3.15
C LEU A 20 20.60 -7.66 3.75
N ALA A 21 19.85 -7.63 4.86
CA ALA A 21 19.36 -8.83 5.53
C ALA A 21 18.32 -9.61 4.71
N LEU A 22 17.39 -8.90 4.05
CA LEU A 22 16.29 -9.54 3.30
C LEU A 22 16.76 -10.37 2.11
N PRO A 23 17.65 -9.90 1.22
CA PRO A 23 18.26 -10.74 0.19
C PRO A 23 19.06 -11.90 0.77
N GLY A 24 19.77 -11.66 1.89
CA GLY A 24 20.51 -12.70 2.59
C GLY A 24 19.62 -13.88 2.97
N GLY A 25 18.45 -13.62 3.56
CA GLY A 25 17.50 -14.67 3.92
C GLY A 25 16.71 -15.21 2.73
N LEU A 26 16.05 -14.32 1.98
CA LEU A 26 15.04 -14.69 0.98
C LEU A 26 15.61 -15.05 -0.40
N ILE A 27 16.88 -14.78 -0.68
CA ILE A 27 17.51 -15.17 -1.95
C ILE A 27 18.53 -16.28 -1.72
N ILE A 28 19.45 -16.12 -0.76
CA ILE A 28 20.55 -17.09 -0.59
C ILE A 28 20.01 -18.43 -0.11
N ILE A 29 19.11 -18.47 0.88
CA ILE A 29 18.60 -19.74 1.42
C ILE A 29 17.77 -20.50 0.37
N PRO A 30 16.75 -19.91 -0.28
CA PRO A 30 15.97 -20.63 -1.28
C PRO A 30 16.81 -21.09 -2.47
N LYS A 31 17.78 -20.28 -2.91
CA LYS A 31 18.70 -20.65 -3.99
C LYS A 31 19.52 -21.91 -3.66
N ASN A 32 20.04 -22.02 -2.44
CA ASN A 32 20.82 -23.19 -2.03
C ASN A 32 19.94 -24.45 -1.95
N ILE A 33 18.70 -24.33 -1.47
CA ILE A 33 17.75 -25.45 -1.42
C ILE A 33 17.39 -25.92 -2.83
N ILE A 34 17.09 -25.00 -3.74
CA ILE A 34 16.80 -25.34 -5.15
C ILE A 34 18.01 -26.03 -5.78
N LEU A 35 19.22 -25.50 -5.59
CA LEU A 35 20.45 -26.10 -6.13
C LEU A 35 20.66 -27.52 -5.60
N TYR A 36 20.46 -27.74 -4.30
CA TYR A 36 20.58 -29.07 -3.69
C TYR A 36 19.59 -30.07 -4.30
N ILE A 37 18.32 -29.69 -4.45
CA ILE A 37 17.28 -30.54 -5.04
C ILE A 37 17.62 -30.89 -6.49
N THR A 38 18.08 -29.90 -7.27
CA THR A 38 18.47 -30.10 -8.68
C THR A 38 19.67 -31.02 -8.82
N LEU A 39 20.69 -30.89 -7.94
CA LEU A 39 21.88 -31.76 -7.98
C LEU A 39 21.60 -33.19 -7.56
N THR A 40 20.61 -33.39 -6.68
CA THR A 40 20.24 -34.72 -6.17
C THR A 40 19.19 -35.40 -7.06
N GLU A 41 18.72 -34.73 -8.12
CA GLU A 41 17.67 -35.20 -9.04
C GLU A 41 16.40 -35.73 -8.34
N SER A 42 16.09 -35.18 -7.17
CA SER A 42 14.97 -35.63 -6.35
C SER A 42 13.65 -35.13 -6.93
N LEU A 43 12.94 -36.03 -7.63
CA LEU A 43 11.62 -35.75 -8.22
C LEU A 43 10.57 -35.41 -7.14
N GLU A 44 10.62 -36.09 -5.99
CA GLU A 44 9.68 -35.88 -4.88
C GLU A 44 9.82 -34.50 -4.24
N SER A 45 11.01 -33.88 -4.34
CA SER A 45 11.29 -32.56 -3.76
C SER A 45 11.10 -31.41 -4.76
N GLN A 46 10.66 -31.65 -5.99
CA GLN A 46 10.45 -30.59 -6.98
C GLN A 46 9.39 -29.57 -6.54
N GLU A 47 8.34 -30.01 -5.85
CA GLU A 47 7.33 -29.10 -5.28
C GLU A 47 7.96 -28.09 -4.31
N ILE A 48 8.90 -28.55 -3.48
CA ILE A 48 9.64 -27.69 -2.56
C ILE A 48 10.49 -26.69 -3.35
N ALA A 49 11.17 -27.12 -4.42
CA ALA A 49 11.95 -26.22 -5.28
C ALA A 49 11.08 -25.14 -5.92
N THR A 50 9.87 -25.48 -6.38
CA THR A 50 8.90 -24.51 -6.93
C THR A 50 8.45 -23.51 -5.87
N ASN A 51 8.09 -23.97 -4.66
CA ASN A 51 7.72 -23.09 -3.56
C ASN A 51 8.87 -22.15 -3.14
N MET A 52 10.10 -22.64 -3.15
CA MET A 52 11.30 -21.83 -2.91
C MET A 52 11.53 -20.78 -3.99
N MET A 53 11.19 -21.06 -5.25
CA MET A 53 11.26 -20.09 -6.34
C MET A 53 10.24 -18.96 -6.16
N PHE A 54 9.02 -19.28 -5.71
CA PHE A 54 8.03 -18.26 -5.34
C PHE A 54 8.50 -17.41 -4.16
N LEU A 55 9.06 -18.03 -3.12
CA LEU A 55 9.63 -17.32 -1.98
C LEU A 55 10.78 -16.40 -2.43
N MET A 56 11.65 -16.86 -3.32
CA MET A 56 12.73 -16.06 -3.90
C MET A 56 12.18 -14.87 -4.71
N GLY A 57 11.11 -15.04 -5.49
CA GLY A 57 10.48 -13.95 -6.24
C GLY A 57 9.87 -12.87 -5.34
N SER A 58 9.33 -13.27 -4.17
CA SER A 58 8.69 -12.36 -3.21
C SER A 58 9.64 -11.34 -2.56
N HIS A 59 10.96 -11.55 -2.64
CA HIS A 59 11.95 -10.65 -2.04
C HIS A 59 11.83 -9.20 -2.57
N SER A 60 11.50 -9.05 -3.85
CA SER A 60 11.36 -7.75 -4.53
C SER A 60 10.22 -6.93 -3.92
N MET A 61 9.08 -7.56 -3.67
CA MET A 61 7.93 -6.95 -2.99
C MET A 61 8.29 -6.60 -1.54
N CYS A 62 8.95 -7.51 -0.83
CA CYS A 62 9.36 -7.30 0.56
C CYS A 62 10.33 -6.11 0.71
N GLN A 63 11.30 -5.97 -0.19
CA GLN A 63 12.24 -4.85 -0.21
C GLN A 63 11.51 -3.51 -0.40
N VAL A 64 10.57 -3.44 -1.34
CA VAL A 64 9.76 -2.23 -1.56
C VAL A 64 8.94 -1.89 -0.32
N THR A 65 8.29 -2.88 0.30
CA THR A 65 7.53 -2.67 1.54
C THR A 65 8.40 -2.11 2.66
N VAL A 66 9.60 -2.66 2.86
CA VAL A 66 10.52 -2.19 3.90
C VAL A 66 11.05 -0.79 3.59
N MET A 67 11.30 -0.46 2.33
CA MET A 67 11.69 0.91 1.93
C MET A 67 10.58 1.92 2.24
N VAL A 68 9.34 1.62 1.86
CA VAL A 68 8.16 2.44 2.14
C VAL A 68 7.93 2.59 3.64
N MET A 69 8.10 1.51 4.41
CA MET A 69 8.00 1.56 5.86
C MET A 69 9.20 2.26 6.50
N SER A 70 10.41 2.25 5.96
CA SER A 70 11.55 2.86 6.67
C SER A 70 11.51 4.39 6.67
N ASN A 71 10.71 5.00 5.81
CA ASN A 71 10.59 6.44 5.70
C ASN A 71 9.31 6.97 6.39
N SER A 72 9.47 7.94 7.30
CA SER A 72 8.39 8.53 8.09
C SER A 72 7.35 9.28 7.26
N VAL A 73 7.77 9.91 6.15
CA VAL A 73 6.87 10.62 5.23
C VAL A 73 5.92 9.63 4.54
N TYR A 74 6.47 8.52 4.03
CA TYR A 74 5.69 7.48 3.38
C TYR A 74 4.73 6.79 4.35
N ARG A 75 5.16 6.47 5.59
CA ARG A 75 4.26 5.92 6.61
C ARG A 75 3.06 6.83 6.89
N ARG A 76 3.28 8.13 6.94
CA ARG A 76 2.22 9.10 7.22
C ARG A 76 1.20 9.15 6.08
N VAL A 77 1.68 9.27 4.83
CA VAL A 77 0.81 9.25 3.64
C VAL A 77 0.04 7.93 3.53
N LEU A 78 0.70 6.80 3.82
CA LEU A 78 0.06 5.49 3.80
C LEU A 78 -1.06 5.39 4.85
N LYS A 79 -0.80 5.83 6.09
CA LYS A 79 -1.83 5.88 7.15
C LYS A 79 -3.00 6.78 6.78
N GLU A 80 -2.74 7.96 6.23
CA GLU A 80 -3.79 8.89 5.81
C GLU A 80 -4.65 8.31 4.67
N LYS A 81 -4.04 7.63 3.70
CA LYS A 81 -4.76 6.98 2.59
C LYS A 81 -5.56 5.75 3.05
N ILE A 82 -4.97 4.89 3.87
CA ILE A 82 -5.66 3.71 4.44
C ILE A 82 -6.86 4.17 5.28
N TRP A 83 -6.68 5.18 6.12
CA TRP A 83 -7.77 5.70 6.94
C TRP A 83 -8.91 6.29 6.11
N LYS A 84 -8.58 7.06 5.05
CA LYS A 84 -9.59 7.57 4.12
C LYS A 84 -10.32 6.44 3.41
N PHE A 85 -9.59 5.44 2.90
CA PHE A 85 -10.19 4.30 2.22
C PHE A 85 -11.13 3.51 3.14
N LEU A 86 -10.66 3.16 4.34
CA LEU A 86 -11.45 2.41 5.34
C LEU A 86 -12.68 3.21 5.81
N ARG A 87 -12.55 4.52 5.96
CA ARG A 87 -13.67 5.39 6.34
C ARG A 87 -14.67 5.61 5.20
N ILE A 88 -14.21 5.67 3.95
CA ILE A 88 -15.08 5.72 2.76
C ILE A 88 -15.83 4.39 2.62
N ASP A 89 -15.20 3.25 2.87
CA ASP A 89 -15.85 1.94 2.79
C ASP A 89 -16.99 1.81 3.82
N ILE A 90 -16.75 2.25 5.07
CA ILE A 90 -17.76 2.32 6.13
C ILE A 90 -18.93 3.26 5.78
N LEU A 91 -18.64 4.42 5.16
CA LEU A 91 -19.67 5.38 4.77
C LEU A 91 -20.45 4.92 3.51
N THR A 92 -19.78 4.31 2.55
CA THR A 92 -20.40 3.71 1.35
C THR A 92 -21.30 2.53 1.72
N ASN A 93 -20.92 1.69 2.69
CA ASN A 93 -21.78 0.61 3.18
C ASN A 93 -23.03 1.12 3.93
N GLN A 94 -23.01 2.34 4.47
CA GLN A 94 -24.18 2.99 5.08
C GLN A 94 -25.14 3.62 4.06
N GLN A 95 -24.72 3.77 2.80
CA GLN A 95 -25.50 4.45 1.76
C GLN A 95 -26.22 3.52 0.76
N TYR A 96 -26.17 2.19 0.97
CA TYR A 96 -26.97 1.23 0.20
C TYR A 96 -28.37 1.04 0.81
N GLY A 97 -29.08 2.14 1.03
CA GLY A 97 -30.41 2.08 1.60
C GLY A 97 -30.95 3.41 2.10
N SER A 98 -31.11 4.41 1.24
CA SER A 98 -32.09 5.48 1.49
C SER A 98 -32.35 6.34 0.24
N SER A 99 -33.56 6.16 -0.28
CA SER A 99 -34.41 7.13 -0.97
C SER A 99 -33.83 7.92 -2.16
N VAL A 100 -34.19 7.45 -3.36
CA VAL A 100 -34.30 8.32 -4.54
C VAL A 100 -35.56 9.16 -4.34
N GLU A 101 -35.42 10.44 -3.99
CA GLU A 101 -36.53 11.40 -4.10
C GLU A 101 -36.39 12.21 -5.40
N PRO A 102 -37.45 12.28 -6.21
CA PRO A 102 -37.42 12.84 -7.56
C PRO A 102 -37.26 14.35 -7.56
N SER A 103 -36.52 14.86 -8.53
CA SER A 103 -36.23 16.28 -8.74
C SER A 103 -37.50 17.12 -8.87
N GLU A 104 -37.80 17.97 -7.88
CA GLU A 104 -38.79 19.03 -8.04
C GLU A 104 -38.19 20.16 -8.89
N ARG A 105 -38.62 20.25 -10.16
CA ARG A 105 -38.40 21.41 -11.03
C ARG A 105 -39.21 22.59 -10.48
N THR A 106 -38.62 23.44 -9.65
CA THR A 106 -39.21 24.73 -9.30
C THR A 106 -38.85 25.77 -10.37
N ASN A 107 -39.84 26.10 -11.20
CA ASN A 107 -39.75 27.09 -12.28
C ASN A 107 -39.33 28.49 -11.77
N SER A 108 -38.16 28.96 -12.17
CA SER A 108 -37.67 30.32 -11.91
C SER A 108 -38.15 31.31 -12.97
N PHE A 109 -39.46 31.60 -13.03
CA PHE A 109 -40.02 32.64 -13.91
C PHE A 109 -41.14 33.44 -13.23
N VAL A 110 -40.92 33.98 -12.02
CA VAL A 110 -41.72 35.11 -11.50
C VAL A 110 -40.86 36.02 -10.59
N ARG A 111 -40.18 36.99 -11.21
CA ARG A 111 -39.63 38.25 -10.65
C ARG A 111 -38.98 38.95 -11.86
N GLN A 112 -39.27 40.17 -12.27
CA GLN A 112 -39.67 41.39 -11.58
C GLN A 112 -40.16 42.35 -12.68
N ALA A 113 -41.47 42.65 -12.73
CA ALA A 113 -42.00 43.80 -13.48
C ALA A 113 -42.81 44.64 -12.50
N ALA A 114 -42.10 45.40 -11.67
CA ALA A 114 -42.67 46.44 -10.82
C ALA A 114 -41.52 47.38 -10.38
N ILE A 115 -41.32 48.45 -11.15
CA ILE A 115 -40.49 49.60 -10.77
C ILE A 115 -41.45 50.64 -10.15
N PRO A 116 -41.23 51.14 -8.92
CA PRO A 116 -42.00 52.25 -8.39
C PRO A 116 -41.30 53.63 -8.56
N VAL A 117 -42.05 54.53 -9.20
CA VAL A 117 -42.27 55.98 -8.98
C VAL A 117 -41.11 56.93 -8.62
N ALA A 118 -40.89 57.93 -9.50
CA ALA A 118 -40.84 59.36 -9.17
C ALA A 118 -41.51 60.15 -10.31
#